data_AF-A0A950T4B4-F1
#
_entry.id   AF-A0A950T4B4-F1
#
_cell.length_a   1.000
_cell.length_b   1.000
_cell.length_c   1.000
_cell.angle_alpha   90.00
_cell.angle_beta   90.00
_cell.angle_gamma   90.00
#
_symmetry.space_group_name_H-M   'P 1'
#
loop_
_entity.id
_entity.type
_entity.pdbx_description
1 polymer ?
#
loop_
_entity_poly.entity_id
_entity_poly.type
_entity_poly.pdbx_seq_one_letter_code
_entity_poly.pdbx_strand_id
1 'polypeptide(L)'
;YYFGCEADDRMNATAFGHNNPFGSKLNAIFSSDIGHFDVIDMRHPLPEAYELVEDGHITSDDFRAFTFTNPVKLWGTQNPKFFEGTRVAKEAAAVLAAAQTPTFAAAE
;
A
#
# COMPACT_ATOMS: atom_id res chain seq x y z
N TYR A 1 11.24 3.42 5.19
CA TYR A 1 10.33 3.58 6.33
C TYR A 1 8.90 3.48 5.81
N TYR A 2 7.99 2.90 6.59
CA TYR A 2 6.57 2.67 6.28
C TYR A 2 5.72 3.30 7.39
N PHE A 3 4.52 3.76 7.06
CA PHE A 3 3.62 4.38 8.02
C PHE A 3 2.16 4.05 7.69
N GLY A 4 1.39 3.71 8.72
CA GLY A 4 -0.03 3.41 8.59
C GLY A 4 -0.85 4.69 8.46
N CYS A 5 -1.86 4.64 7.61
CA CYS A 5 -2.78 5.74 7.38
C CYS A 5 -4.21 5.25 7.53
N GLU A 6 -5.07 6.12 8.08
CA GLU A 6 -6.52 5.98 8.03
C GLU A 6 -6.99 5.67 6.60
N ALA A 7 -8.02 4.86 6.50
CA ALA A 7 -8.37 4.12 5.29
C ALA A 7 -8.71 5.02 4.10
N ASP A 8 -9.64 5.95 4.31
CA ASP A 8 -10.28 6.81 3.32
C ASP A 8 -9.78 8.28 3.39
N ASP A 9 -8.82 8.58 4.26
CA ASP A 9 -8.25 9.93 4.36
C ASP A 9 -7.65 10.38 3.01
N ARG A 10 -8.19 11.49 2.49
CA ARG A 10 -7.72 12.12 1.25
C ARG A 10 -6.25 12.54 1.31
N MET A 11 -5.67 12.75 2.50
CA MET A 11 -4.24 13.00 2.66
C MET A 11 -3.37 11.83 2.16
N ASN A 12 -3.92 10.61 2.05
CA ASN A 12 -3.24 9.48 1.42
C ASN A 12 -2.75 9.79 -0.01
N ALA A 13 -3.45 10.67 -0.74
CA ALA A 13 -3.04 11.10 -2.08
C ALA A 13 -1.67 11.76 -2.10
N THR A 14 -1.26 12.42 -1.01
CA THR A 14 0.06 13.06 -0.91
C THR A 14 1.20 12.03 -0.97
N ALA A 15 0.99 10.79 -0.49
CA ALA A 15 1.98 9.73 -0.56
C ALA A 15 2.29 9.29 -2.00
N PHE A 16 1.36 9.51 -2.93
CA PHE A 16 1.44 9.06 -4.33
C PHE A 16 1.48 10.19 -5.35
N GLY A 17 1.38 11.45 -4.89
CA GLY A 17 1.28 12.63 -5.74
C GLY A 17 2.56 13.01 -6.46
N HIS A 18 2.40 13.66 -7.62
CA HIS A 18 3.50 14.17 -8.45
C HIS A 18 4.32 15.30 -7.78
N ASN A 19 3.78 15.91 -6.72
CA ASN A 19 4.43 16.99 -5.98
C ASN A 19 5.54 16.49 -5.05
N ASN A 20 5.67 15.18 -4.86
CA ASN A 20 6.75 14.62 -4.08
C ASN A 20 8.10 14.87 -4.77
N PRO A 21 9.13 15.31 -4.03
CA PRO A 21 10.46 15.50 -4.59
C PRO A 21 10.91 14.27 -5.37
N PHE A 22 11.48 14.51 -6.56
CA PHE A 22 11.96 13.47 -7.48
C PHE A 22 10.88 12.50 -7.98
N GLY A 23 9.60 12.87 -7.90
CA GLY A 23 8.49 11.99 -8.28
C GLY A 23 8.37 10.75 -7.39
N SER A 24 8.88 10.83 -6.16
CA SER A 24 8.92 9.70 -5.24
C SER A 24 7.52 9.31 -4.76
N LYS A 25 7.29 7.99 -4.61
CA LYS A 25 6.13 7.45 -3.92
C LYS A 25 6.54 7.05 -2.50
N LEU A 26 5.80 7.51 -1.50
CA LEU A 26 6.03 7.18 -0.10
C LEU A 26 5.44 5.81 0.24
N ASN A 27 5.98 5.14 1.25
CA ASN A 27 5.53 3.80 1.62
C ASN A 27 4.35 3.84 2.61
N ALA A 28 3.28 4.53 2.25
CA ALA A 28 2.02 4.53 3.00
C ALA A 28 1.40 3.12 2.97
N ILE A 29 0.81 2.69 4.08
CA ILE A 29 0.09 1.42 4.19
C ILE A 29 -1.33 1.65 4.71
N PHE A 30 -2.28 0.89 4.18
CA PHE A 30 -3.65 0.87 4.67
C PHE A 30 -3.71 0.48 6.14
N SER A 31 -4.42 1.27 6.94
CA SER A 31 -4.83 0.95 8.31
C SER A 31 -6.34 1.17 8.42
N SER A 32 -7.06 0.15 8.86
CA SER A 32 -8.54 0.15 8.83
C SER A 32 -9.20 1.06 9.87
N ASP A 33 -8.40 1.62 10.78
CA ASP A 33 -8.85 2.42 11.94
C ASP A 33 -9.97 1.78 12.78
N ILE A 34 -10.00 0.44 12.82
CA ILE A 34 -11.02 -0.32 13.56
C ILE A 34 -10.80 -0.06 15.06
N GLY A 35 -11.81 0.56 15.68
CA GLY A 35 -11.74 1.05 17.05
C GLY A 35 -11.81 2.56 17.17
N HIS A 36 -11.75 3.30 16.05
CA HIS A 36 -12.17 4.70 16.01
C HIS A 36 -13.69 4.82 16.18
N PHE A 37 -14.17 5.98 16.65
CA PHE A 37 -15.57 6.15 17.07
C PHE A 37 -16.56 6.19 15.90
N ASP A 38 -16.08 6.51 14.70
CA ASP A 38 -16.84 6.58 13.45
C ASP A 38 -16.82 5.26 12.66
N VAL A 39 -15.85 4.38 12.89
CA VAL A 39 -15.80 3.03 12.31
C VAL A 39 -16.71 2.07 13.10
N ILE A 40 -18.01 2.17 12.85
CA ILE A 40 -19.04 1.33 13.51
C ILE A 40 -19.27 -0.03 12.82
N ASP A 41 -18.78 -0.21 11.59
CA ASP A 41 -18.89 -1.45 10.81
C ASP A 41 -17.55 -1.82 10.15
N MET A 42 -16.96 -2.94 10.57
CA MET A 42 -15.66 -3.42 10.06
C MET A 42 -15.65 -3.74 8.56
N ARG A 43 -16.81 -3.80 7.91
CA ARG A 43 -16.93 -4.07 6.47
C ARG A 43 -16.67 -2.85 5.61
N HIS A 44 -16.73 -1.64 6.16
CA HIS A 44 -16.70 -0.39 5.41
C HIS A 44 -15.30 0.17 5.10
N PRO A 45 -14.28 0.07 5.98
CA PRO A 45 -13.03 0.81 5.75
C PRO A 45 -12.32 0.50 4.42
N LEU A 46 -12.32 -0.77 3.99
CA LEU A 46 -11.67 -1.12 2.73
C LEU A 46 -12.47 -0.65 1.50
N PRO A 47 -13.80 -0.85 1.42
CA PRO A 47 -14.63 -0.21 0.40
C PRO A 47 -14.50 1.32 0.36
N GLU A 48 -14.55 2.00 1.51
CA GLU A 48 -14.45 3.46 1.59
C GLU A 48 -13.06 3.95 1.15
N ALA A 49 -11.98 3.24 1.50
CA ALA A 49 -10.65 3.54 0.99
C ALA A 49 -10.57 3.50 -0.56
N TYR A 50 -11.41 2.71 -1.22
CA TYR A 50 -11.44 2.63 -2.68
C TYR A 50 -12.05 3.90 -3.31
N GLU A 51 -12.81 4.70 -2.57
CA GLU A 51 -13.32 5.99 -3.04
C GLU A 51 -12.18 6.95 -3.43
N LEU A 52 -10.98 6.81 -2.84
CA LEU A 52 -9.78 7.53 -3.29
C LEU A 52 -9.43 7.26 -4.76
N VAL A 53 -9.76 6.07 -5.27
CA VAL A 53 -9.60 5.72 -6.68
C VAL A 53 -10.77 6.26 -7.50
N GLU A 54 -12.00 6.09 -7.01
CA GLU A 54 -13.23 6.52 -7.71
C GLU A 54 -13.30 8.03 -7.89
N ASP A 55 -12.89 8.79 -6.87
CA ASP A 55 -12.77 10.26 -6.88
C ASP A 55 -11.52 10.76 -7.63
N GLY A 56 -10.65 9.85 -8.09
CA GLY A 56 -9.45 10.19 -8.86
C GLY A 56 -8.31 10.82 -8.04
N HIS A 57 -8.30 10.61 -6.72
CA HIS A 57 -7.21 11.07 -5.85
C HIS A 57 -5.94 10.25 -6.02
N ILE A 58 -6.07 8.94 -6.25
CA ILE A 58 -4.96 8.01 -6.51
C ILE A 58 -5.31 7.06 -7.66
N THR A 59 -4.30 6.45 -8.26
CA THR A 59 -4.52 5.41 -9.29
C THR A 59 -4.84 4.05 -8.66
N SER A 60 -5.36 3.11 -9.45
CA SER A 60 -5.53 1.71 -9.00
C SER A 60 -4.21 1.04 -8.61
N ASP A 61 -3.11 1.40 -9.28
CA ASP A 61 -1.76 0.92 -8.95
C ASP A 61 -1.27 1.49 -7.61
N ASP A 62 -1.57 2.75 -7.32
CA ASP A 62 -1.29 3.37 -6.02
C ASP A 62 -2.11 2.71 -4.91
N PHE A 63 -3.40 2.43 -5.17
CA PHE A 63 -4.24 1.72 -4.23
C PHE A 63 -3.72 0.29 -3.96
N ARG A 64 -3.22 -0.41 -4.99
CA ARG A 64 -2.53 -1.70 -4.82
C ARG A 64 -1.23 -1.54 -4.02
N ALA A 65 -0.52 -0.44 -4.17
CA ALA A 65 0.66 -0.17 -3.36
C ALA A 65 0.27 0.02 -1.88
N PHE A 66 -0.74 0.84 -1.63
CA PHE A 66 -1.27 1.18 -0.31
C PHE A 66 -1.82 -0.04 0.46
N THR A 67 -2.68 -0.83 -0.17
CA THR A 67 -3.39 -1.94 0.49
C THR A 67 -2.64 -3.27 0.49
N PHE A 68 -1.66 -3.46 -0.40
CA PHE A 68 -1.02 -4.76 -0.59
C PHE A 68 0.50 -4.69 -0.71
N THR A 69 1.04 -3.97 -1.70
CA THR A 69 2.47 -4.07 -2.04
C THR A 69 3.37 -3.53 -0.93
N ASN A 70 3.03 -2.38 -0.35
CA ASN A 70 3.79 -1.78 0.74
C ASN A 70 3.71 -2.63 2.02
N PRO A 71 2.52 -3.11 2.46
CA PRO A 71 2.44 -4.10 3.55
C PRO A 71 3.28 -5.35 3.31
N VAL A 72 3.26 -5.91 2.09
CA VAL A 72 4.07 -7.10 1.76
C VAL A 72 5.56 -6.79 1.89
N LYS A 73 6.02 -5.66 1.37
CA LYS A 73 7.43 -5.28 1.48
C LYS A 73 7.82 -4.99 2.93
N LEU A 74 6.98 -4.33 3.71
CA LEU A 74 7.23 -4.05 5.13
C LEU A 74 7.50 -5.33 5.92
N TRP A 75 6.54 -6.27 5.91
CA TRP A 75 6.61 -7.47 6.72
C TRP A 75 7.50 -8.56 6.11
N GLY A 76 7.48 -8.66 4.78
CA GLY A 76 8.18 -9.69 4.02
C GLY A 76 9.69 -9.44 3.85
N THR A 77 10.18 -8.20 3.96
CA THR A 77 11.62 -7.92 3.84
C THR A 77 12.41 -8.54 4.99
N GLN A 78 11.90 -8.44 6.23
CA GLN A 78 12.59 -9.01 7.39
C GLN A 78 12.30 -10.51 7.54
N ASN A 79 11.11 -10.96 7.15
CA ASN A 79 10.72 -12.36 7.15
C ASN A 79 10.06 -12.73 5.81
N PRO A 80 10.80 -13.29 4.84
CA PRO A 80 10.24 -13.67 3.54
C PRO A 80 9.09 -14.68 3.61
N LYS A 81 8.96 -15.39 4.73
CA LYS A 81 7.91 -16.38 4.98
C LYS A 81 6.67 -15.82 5.67
N PHE A 82 6.62 -14.52 5.94
CA PHE A 82 5.56 -13.89 6.74
C PHE A 82 4.14 -14.21 6.24
N PHE A 83 3.95 -14.32 4.93
CA PHE A 83 2.65 -14.58 4.31
C PHE A 83 2.40 -16.06 3.97
N GLU A 84 3.29 -16.99 4.31
CA GLU A 84 3.08 -18.42 4.07
C GLU A 84 1.81 -18.92 4.77
N GLY A 85 1.06 -19.80 4.12
CA GLY A 85 -0.21 -20.32 4.63
C GLY A 85 -1.41 -19.37 4.50
N THR A 86 -1.21 -18.14 4.04
CA THR A 86 -2.31 -17.20 3.75
C THR A 86 -2.83 -17.34 2.32
N ARG A 87 -4.01 -16.77 2.04
CA ARG A 87 -4.58 -16.74 0.67
C ARG A 87 -3.75 -15.93 -0.33
N VAL A 88 -2.90 -15.03 0.15
CA VAL A 88 -2.08 -14.12 -0.68
C VAL A 88 -0.62 -14.56 -0.76
N ALA A 89 -0.29 -15.77 -0.28
CA ALA A 89 1.09 -16.24 -0.18
C ALA A 89 1.83 -16.20 -1.54
N LYS A 90 1.15 -16.61 -2.62
CA LYS A 90 1.72 -16.62 -3.97
C LYS A 90 2.02 -15.21 -4.47
N GLU A 91 1.06 -14.31 -4.33
CA GLU A 91 1.16 -12.92 -4.78
C GLU A 91 2.19 -12.14 -3.96
N ALA A 92 2.25 -12.38 -2.65
CA ALA A 92 3.24 -11.78 -1.77
C ALA A 92 4.67 -12.23 -2.14
N ALA A 93 4.86 -13.53 -2.38
CA ALA A 93 6.15 -14.06 -2.85
C ALA A 93 6.58 -13.42 -4.18
N ALA A 94 5.64 -13.22 -5.12
CA ALA A 94 5.93 -12.54 -6.38
C ALA A 94 6.37 -11.08 -6.18
N VAL A 95 5.72 -10.34 -5.28
CA VAL A 95 6.13 -8.96 -4.92
C VAL A 95 7.54 -8.92 -4.33
N LEU A 96 7.86 -9.84 -3.41
CA LEU A 96 9.18 -9.90 -2.79
C LEU A 96 10.29 -10.28 -3.78
N ALA A 97 10.02 -11.23 -4.69
CA ALA A 97 10.96 -11.60 -5.74
C ALA A 97 11.24 -10.43 -6.71
N ALA A 98 10.21 -9.68 -7.09
CA ALA A 98 10.37 -8.49 -7.93
C ALA A 98 11.18 -7.38 -7.23
N ALA A 99 10.99 -7.20 -5.91
CA ALA A 99 11.72 -6.20 -5.13
C ALA A 99 13.22 -6.54 -4.94
N GLN A 100 13.59 -7.81 -5.03
CA GLN A 100 14.99 -8.26 -4.93
C GLN A 100 15.75 -8.17 -6.24
N THR A 101 15.07 -7.94 -7.36
CA THR A 101 15.72 -7.74 -8.66
C THR A 101 16.21 -6.29 -8.72
N PRO A 102 17.52 -6.00 -8.72
CA PRO A 102 17.99 -4.63 -8.84
C PRO A 102 17.65 -4.11 -10.23
N THR A 103 16.77 -3.12 -10.31
CA THR A 103 16.57 -2.34 -11.53
C THR A 103 17.77 -1.43 -11.71
N PHE A 104 18.83 -1.95 -12.34
CA PHE A 104 19.83 -1.08 -12.94
C PHE A 104 19.18 -0.43 -14.16
N ALA A 105 18.52 0.71 -13.97
CA ALA A 105 18.19 1.57 -15.08
C ALA A 105 19.52 1.98 -15.73
N ALA A 106 19.78 1.48 -16.94
CA ALA A 106 20.86 1.96 -17.75
C ALA A 106 20.63 3.47 -17.94
N ALA A 107 21.53 4.27 -17.38
CA ALA A 107 21.59 5.69 -17.68
C ALA A 107 21.98 5.82 -19.16
N GLU A 108 21.09 6.39 -19.95
CA GLU A 108 21.40 6.97 -21.26
C GLU A 108 21.06 8.47 -21.20
#